data_AF-A0A9D2F6S8-F1
#
_entry.id   AF-A0A9D2F6S8-F1
#
_cell.length_a   1.000
_cell.length_b   1.000
_cell.length_c   1.000
_cell.angle_alpha   90.00
_cell.angle_beta   90.00
_cell.angle_gamma   90.00
#
_symmetry.space_group_name_H-M   'P 1'
#
loop_
_entity.id
_entity.type
_entity.pdbx_description
1 polymer ?
#
loop_
_entity_poly.entity_id
_entity_poly.type
_entity_poly.pdbx_seq_one_letter_code
_entity_poly.pdbx_strand_id
1 'polypeptide(L)'
;MIINPTKKTLPLFSSLPKTKDSKWGKAYSTVNPLFSWHANYYNVNRKKILLLVNDLTMISIVISDVNAQRKKELDGLIREGIQTVLKDAGASKQEIQRYFELAGEIEINAGFNRQVTGVTTRLIEVLSDDAPIDFSNPLQYHLMTYLSQYGISKLPHFHPQDELKAVLKEGFEVLTVKESDLPVAKKKENPVIDVTWKDFKTWETGKSLNPWNPRYEKRMEELIENNQLVLTAFEKYLSEDLGLSKKVVNRHVENTLFYINEFLVYRFLRTPTSDFSDTIDYLSDFVPRKMWIDSPAGIQRVGASLKKFFDFLHVANVIDQKQLKDAKEEIAVGVELGSNQLEMTSWNW
;
A
#
# COMPACT_ATOMS: atom_id res chain seq x y z
N MET A 1 24.63 -4.31 5.26
CA MET A 1 23.56 -3.31 5.31
C MET A 1 22.49 -3.78 4.36
N ILE A 2 21.25 -3.34 4.54
CA ILE A 2 20.15 -3.78 3.67
C ILE A 2 19.59 -2.62 2.87
N ILE A 3 19.50 -2.81 1.56
CA ILE A 3 18.76 -1.92 0.67
C ILE A 3 17.45 -2.61 0.31
N ASN A 4 16.36 -1.88 0.48
CA ASN A 4 14.98 -2.28 0.33
C ASN A 4 14.32 -1.56 -0.86
N PRO A 5 14.73 -1.83 -2.12
CA PRO A 5 14.12 -1.21 -3.29
C PRO A 5 12.65 -1.59 -3.46
N THR A 6 11.88 -0.66 -4.03
CA THR A 6 10.53 -0.95 -4.52
C THR A 6 10.55 -2.03 -5.60
N LYS A 7 9.41 -2.70 -5.83
CA LYS A 7 9.30 -3.77 -6.85
C LYS A 7 9.79 -3.33 -8.23
N LYS A 8 9.50 -2.08 -8.63
CA LYS A 8 9.96 -1.52 -9.91
C LYS A 8 11.47 -1.24 -9.95
N THR A 9 12.08 -0.97 -8.79
CA THR A 9 13.49 -0.54 -8.66
C THR A 9 14.43 -1.73 -8.46
N LEU A 10 13.93 -2.87 -7.97
CA LEU A 10 14.69 -4.12 -7.81
C LEU A 10 15.63 -4.46 -8.99
N PRO A 11 15.21 -4.34 -10.27
CA PRO A 11 16.08 -4.65 -11.40
C PRO A 11 17.34 -3.78 -11.54
N LEU A 12 17.43 -2.64 -10.86
CA LEU A 12 18.64 -1.81 -10.86
C LEU A 12 19.76 -2.39 -10.01
N PHE A 13 19.41 -3.17 -8.99
CA PHE A 13 20.37 -3.76 -8.05
C PHE A 13 20.77 -5.20 -8.42
N SER A 14 20.64 -5.58 -9.70
CA SER A 14 20.87 -6.96 -10.16
C SER A 14 22.29 -7.48 -9.97
N SER A 15 23.27 -6.59 -9.79
CA SER A 15 24.68 -6.94 -9.58
C SER A 15 25.05 -7.13 -8.11
N LEU A 16 24.12 -6.88 -7.17
CA LEU A 16 24.35 -6.97 -5.73
C LEU A 16 23.70 -8.23 -5.15
N PRO A 17 24.27 -8.83 -4.09
CA PRO A 17 23.73 -10.04 -3.50
C PRO A 17 22.35 -9.78 -2.88
N LYS A 18 21.46 -10.77 -2.96
CA LYS A 18 20.17 -10.74 -2.28
C LYS A 18 20.32 -11.28 -0.86
N THR A 19 19.48 -10.79 0.05
CA THR A 19 19.37 -11.41 1.37
C THR A 19 18.95 -12.88 1.24
N LYS A 20 19.57 -13.76 2.02
CA LYS A 20 19.26 -15.21 1.98
C LYS A 20 17.86 -15.51 2.51
N ASP A 21 17.45 -14.78 3.55
CA ASP A 21 16.10 -14.85 4.11
C ASP A 21 15.48 -13.44 4.10
N SER A 22 14.39 -13.29 3.35
CA SER A 22 13.66 -12.03 3.23
C SER A 22 12.98 -11.62 4.55
N LYS A 23 12.53 -12.58 5.36
CA LYS A 23 11.94 -12.29 6.68
C LYS A 23 13.00 -11.74 7.62
N TRP A 24 14.16 -12.39 7.66
CA TRP A 24 15.29 -11.91 8.43
C TRP A 24 15.74 -10.53 7.95
N GLY A 25 15.85 -10.32 6.62
CA GLY A 25 16.23 -9.02 6.08
C GLY A 25 15.27 -7.89 6.47
N LYS A 26 13.97 -8.19 6.53
CA LYS A 26 12.97 -7.25 7.03
C LYS A 26 13.11 -6.98 8.53
N ALA A 27 13.34 -8.01 9.33
CA ALA A 27 13.54 -7.89 10.77
C ALA A 27 14.80 -7.07 11.08
N TYR A 28 15.93 -7.39 10.43
CA TYR A 28 17.18 -6.64 10.51
C TYR A 28 16.96 -5.16 10.18
N SER A 29 16.32 -4.86 9.05
CA SER A 29 16.03 -3.47 8.66
C SER A 29 15.15 -2.72 9.65
N THR A 30 14.27 -3.41 10.36
CA THR A 30 13.39 -2.81 11.37
C THR A 30 14.13 -2.54 12.67
N VAL A 31 14.98 -3.48 13.09
CA VAL A 31 15.78 -3.40 14.32
C VAL A 31 16.98 -2.44 14.16
N ASN A 32 17.55 -2.36 12.95
CA ASN A 32 18.74 -1.58 12.62
C ASN A 32 18.46 -0.53 11.52
N PRO A 33 17.55 0.44 11.75
CA PRO A 33 17.07 1.34 10.70
C PRO A 33 18.16 2.29 10.16
N LEU A 34 19.21 2.59 10.94
CA LEU A 34 20.35 3.38 10.45
C LEU A 34 21.17 2.64 9.37
N PHE A 35 21.15 1.31 9.39
CA PHE A 35 21.84 0.43 8.43
C PHE A 35 20.87 -0.14 7.37
N SER A 36 19.70 0.48 7.23
CA SER A 36 18.65 0.12 6.30
C SER A 36 18.28 1.31 5.43
N TRP A 37 18.13 1.07 4.12
CA TRP A 37 17.81 2.11 3.15
C TRP A 37 16.69 1.64 2.24
N HIS A 38 15.66 2.45 2.01
CA HIS A 38 14.68 2.20 0.95
C HIS A 38 15.11 2.91 -0.33
N ALA A 39 14.85 2.26 -1.47
CA ALA A 39 15.26 2.79 -2.77
C ALA A 39 14.10 2.85 -3.76
N ASN A 40 14.04 3.95 -4.50
CA ASN A 40 13.10 4.13 -5.60
C ASN A 40 13.77 4.91 -6.73
N TYR A 41 13.21 4.87 -7.94
CA TYR A 41 13.72 5.68 -9.04
C TYR A 41 12.60 6.43 -9.76
N TYR A 42 13.01 7.51 -10.41
CA TYR A 42 12.23 8.26 -11.40
C TYR A 42 13.06 8.45 -12.68
N ASN A 43 12.42 8.93 -13.74
CA ASN A 43 13.08 9.11 -15.03
C ASN A 43 13.23 10.59 -15.34
N VAL A 44 14.42 11.01 -15.76
CA VAL A 44 14.69 12.32 -16.35
C VAL A 44 15.37 12.08 -17.69
N ASN A 45 14.83 12.61 -18.78
CA ASN A 45 15.37 12.40 -20.14
C ASN A 45 15.63 10.92 -20.47
N ARG A 46 14.68 10.04 -20.08
CA ARG A 46 14.76 8.56 -20.20
C ARG A 46 15.88 7.88 -19.40
N LYS A 47 16.63 8.64 -18.59
CA LYS A 47 17.66 8.14 -17.68
C LYS A 47 17.06 7.91 -16.30
N LYS A 48 17.47 6.81 -15.65
CA LYS A 48 16.97 6.45 -14.32
C LYS A 48 17.76 7.19 -13.25
N ILE A 49 17.08 8.01 -12.47
CA ILE A 49 17.63 8.69 -11.30
C ILE A 49 17.19 7.92 -10.06
N LEU A 50 18.17 7.32 -9.39
CA LEU A 50 17.96 6.48 -8.21
C LEU A 50 18.05 7.34 -6.95
N LEU A 51 17.02 7.26 -6.12
CA LEU A 51 16.96 7.85 -4.80
C LEU A 51 17.00 6.72 -3.75
N LEU A 52 17.96 6.80 -2.83
CA LEU A 52 17.99 5.99 -1.61
C LEU A 52 17.69 6.89 -0.42
N VAL A 53 16.90 6.40 0.53
CA VAL A 53 16.47 7.13 1.73
C VAL A 53 16.75 6.23 2.94
N ASN A 54 17.46 6.76 3.94
CA ASN A 54 17.74 6.03 5.17
C ASN A 54 16.47 5.82 5.99
N ASP A 55 16.29 4.64 6.57
CA ASP A 55 15.04 4.28 7.26
C ASP A 55 14.87 4.99 8.60
N LEU A 56 15.98 5.41 9.24
CA LEU A 56 15.97 6.14 10.51
C LEU A 56 15.87 7.64 10.28
N THR A 57 16.82 8.20 9.51
CA THR A 57 17.02 9.66 9.45
C THR A 57 16.37 10.32 8.24
N MET A 58 15.89 9.53 7.27
CA MET A 58 15.42 9.98 5.95
C MET A 58 16.48 10.74 5.13
N ILE A 59 17.75 10.73 5.56
CA ILE A 59 18.84 11.30 4.77
C ILE A 59 18.91 10.55 3.44
N SER A 60 19.22 11.28 2.37
CA SER A 60 19.01 10.80 1.02
C SER A 60 20.30 10.78 0.19
N ILE A 61 20.42 9.77 -0.67
CA ILE A 61 21.49 9.63 -1.66
C ILE A 61 20.83 9.62 -3.04
N VAL A 62 21.38 10.42 -3.96
CA VAL A 62 20.84 10.57 -5.31
C VAL A 62 21.91 10.18 -6.33
N ILE A 63 21.62 9.16 -7.14
CA ILE A 63 22.53 8.63 -8.16
C ILE A 63 21.87 8.77 -9.53
N SER A 64 22.51 9.51 -10.43
CA SER A 64 22.02 9.75 -11.79
C SER A 64 22.36 8.60 -12.74
N ASP A 65 21.56 8.48 -13.81
CA ASP A 65 21.78 7.62 -14.97
C ASP A 65 22.18 6.16 -14.66
N VAL A 66 21.38 5.46 -13.86
CA VAL A 66 21.59 4.05 -13.51
C VAL A 66 21.27 3.14 -14.72
N ASN A 67 22.22 3.09 -15.65
CA ASN A 67 22.22 2.26 -16.85
C ASN A 67 22.91 0.90 -16.59
N ALA A 68 22.98 0.03 -17.60
CA ALA A 68 23.52 -1.33 -17.46
C ALA A 68 24.97 -1.38 -16.95
N GLN A 69 25.81 -0.42 -17.33
CA GLN A 69 27.18 -0.29 -16.80
C GLN A 69 27.13 0.13 -15.34
N ARG A 70 26.39 1.21 -15.04
CA ARG A 70 26.34 1.82 -13.70
C ARG A 70 25.79 0.88 -12.63
N LYS A 71 24.96 -0.10 -13.00
CA LYS A 71 24.53 -1.17 -12.07
C LYS A 71 25.68 -1.93 -11.42
N LYS A 72 26.81 -2.10 -12.12
CA LYS A 72 28.00 -2.78 -11.60
C LYS A 72 28.80 -1.93 -10.61
N GLU A 73 28.63 -0.62 -10.68
CA GLU A 73 29.32 0.38 -9.87
C GLU A 73 28.50 0.81 -8.65
N LEU A 74 27.25 0.33 -8.52
CA LEU A 74 26.32 0.78 -7.48
C LEU A 74 26.83 0.55 -6.06
N ASP A 75 27.55 -0.54 -5.78
CA ASP A 75 28.12 -0.75 -4.43
C ASP A 75 29.01 0.42 -4.01
N GLY A 76 29.94 0.79 -4.89
CA GLY A 76 30.86 1.92 -4.67
C GLY A 76 30.11 3.25 -4.57
N LEU A 77 29.21 3.55 -5.50
CA LEU A 77 28.45 4.81 -5.51
C LEU A 77 27.57 4.99 -4.26
N ILE A 78 26.98 3.90 -3.76
CA ILE A 78 26.16 3.94 -2.56
C ILE A 78 27.04 4.21 -1.33
N ARG A 79 28.17 3.50 -1.20
CA ARG A 79 29.11 3.72 -0.10
C ARG A 79 29.69 5.14 -0.14
N GLU A 80 30.04 5.65 -1.31
CA GLU A 80 30.49 7.03 -1.50
C GLU A 80 29.40 8.05 -1.09
N GLY A 81 28.15 7.82 -1.49
CA GLY A 81 27.01 8.63 -1.10
C GLY A 81 26.77 8.65 0.42
N ILE A 82 26.83 7.48 1.07
CA ILE A 82 26.71 7.37 2.54
C ILE A 82 27.85 8.12 3.22
N GLN A 83 29.08 7.90 2.77
CA GLN A 83 30.25 8.59 3.30
C GLN A 83 30.11 10.11 3.20
N THR A 84 29.56 10.60 2.09
CA THR A 84 29.34 12.02 1.83
C THR A 84 28.35 12.61 2.84
N VAL A 85 27.16 12.02 2.99
CA VAL A 85 26.16 12.56 3.92
C VAL A 85 26.59 12.47 5.39
N LEU A 86 27.38 11.45 5.76
CA LEU A 86 27.97 11.34 7.10
C LEU A 86 28.99 12.46 7.35
N LYS A 87 29.88 12.76 6.38
CA LYS A 87 30.83 13.87 6.48
C LYS A 87 30.11 15.20 6.61
N ASP A 88 29.07 15.43 5.82
CA ASP A 88 28.27 16.68 5.86
C ASP A 88 27.52 16.84 7.19
N ALA A 89 27.21 15.74 7.86
CA ALA A 89 26.66 15.73 9.21
C ALA A 89 27.73 15.87 10.32
N GLY A 90 29.02 15.98 9.96
CA GLY A 90 30.12 16.21 10.89
C GLY A 90 30.80 14.95 11.41
N ALA A 91 30.55 13.77 10.83
CA ALA A 91 31.20 12.53 11.24
C ALA A 91 32.71 12.56 10.96
N SER A 92 33.49 12.15 11.96
CA SER A 92 34.93 11.91 11.85
C SER A 92 35.24 10.72 10.94
N LYS A 93 36.51 10.60 10.52
CA LYS A 93 36.97 9.45 9.73
C LYS A 93 36.76 8.12 10.46
N GLN A 94 36.97 8.13 11.77
CA GLN A 94 36.80 6.97 12.65
C GLN A 94 35.34 6.53 12.72
N GLU A 95 34.42 7.48 12.85
CA GLU A 95 32.98 7.19 12.85
C GLU A 95 32.51 6.63 11.51
N ILE A 96 32.94 7.21 10.39
CA ILE A 96 32.60 6.70 9.05
C ILE A 96 33.13 5.27 8.87
N GLN A 97 34.37 5.01 9.27
CA GLN A 97 34.96 3.68 9.21
C GLN A 97 34.16 2.69 10.06
N ARG A 98 33.83 3.09 11.30
CA ARG A 98 33.01 2.29 12.22
C ARG A 98 31.63 1.99 11.65
N TYR A 99 30.99 2.97 10.99
CA TYR A 99 29.71 2.76 10.31
C TYR A 99 29.82 1.63 9.29
N PHE A 100 30.82 1.65 8.40
CA PHE A 100 30.95 0.63 7.37
C PHE A 100 31.36 -0.75 7.89
N GLU A 101 32.17 -0.81 8.95
CA GLU A 101 32.51 -2.05 9.65
C GLU A 101 31.25 -2.72 10.23
N LEU A 102 30.40 -1.93 10.89
CA LEU A 102 29.14 -2.40 11.44
C LEU A 102 28.13 -2.74 10.34
N ALA A 103 28.07 -1.91 9.31
CA ALA A 103 27.16 -2.08 8.20
C ALA A 103 27.44 -3.37 7.43
N GLY A 104 28.71 -3.73 7.19
CA GLY A 104 29.09 -4.90 6.39
C GLY A 104 28.75 -4.75 4.90
N GLU A 105 28.55 -5.88 4.22
CA GLU A 105 28.25 -5.92 2.78
C GLU A 105 26.83 -5.45 2.45
N ILE A 106 26.64 -4.90 1.25
CA ILE A 106 25.31 -4.50 0.79
C ILE A 106 24.52 -5.74 0.35
N GLU A 107 23.35 -5.96 0.96
CA GLU A 107 22.40 -6.98 0.55
C GLU A 107 21.05 -6.37 0.14
N ILE A 108 20.39 -7.00 -0.83
CA ILE A 108 19.11 -6.53 -1.38
C ILE A 108 17.94 -7.35 -0.84
N ASN A 109 16.96 -6.66 -0.28
CA ASN A 109 15.67 -7.22 0.12
C ASN A 109 14.51 -6.49 -0.58
N ALA A 110 13.30 -7.05 -0.53
CA ALA A 110 12.12 -6.37 -1.07
C ALA A 110 11.68 -5.22 -0.15
N GLY A 111 11.39 -4.06 -0.74
CA GLY A 111 10.79 -2.92 -0.05
C GLY A 111 9.54 -3.29 0.76
N PHE A 112 9.50 -2.89 2.03
CA PHE A 112 8.40 -3.25 2.94
C PHE A 112 7.86 -2.07 3.77
N ASN A 113 8.65 -1.03 4.00
CA ASN A 113 8.25 0.09 4.85
C ASN A 113 7.45 1.12 4.06
N ARG A 114 6.11 1.08 4.21
CA ARG A 114 5.19 1.99 3.51
C ARG A 114 5.36 3.45 3.92
N GLN A 115 5.77 3.72 5.15
CA GLN A 115 6.00 5.09 5.63
C GLN A 115 7.20 5.71 4.92
N VAL A 116 8.34 5.00 4.94
CA VAL A 116 9.56 5.43 4.23
C VAL A 116 9.28 5.52 2.74
N THR A 117 8.59 4.53 2.14
CA THR A 117 8.21 4.57 0.72
C THR A 117 7.38 5.81 0.37
N GLY A 118 6.44 6.22 1.24
CA GLY A 118 5.65 7.44 1.04
C GLY A 118 6.51 8.71 1.10
N VAL A 119 7.49 8.77 2.01
CA VAL A 119 8.48 9.86 2.04
C VAL A 119 9.34 9.86 0.78
N THR A 120 9.88 8.71 0.37
CA THR A 120 10.69 8.58 -0.85
C THR A 120 9.93 9.06 -2.09
N THR A 121 8.64 8.72 -2.23
CA THR A 121 7.82 9.22 -3.34
C THR A 121 7.68 10.74 -3.31
N ARG A 122 7.44 11.34 -2.14
CA ARG A 122 7.34 12.80 -2.02
C ARG A 122 8.67 13.50 -2.34
N LEU A 123 9.80 12.95 -1.90
CA LEU A 123 11.12 13.49 -2.24
C LEU A 123 11.40 13.37 -3.76
N ILE A 124 10.91 12.30 -4.40
CA ILE A 124 10.96 12.19 -5.87
C ILE A 124 10.12 13.28 -6.54
N GLU A 125 8.91 13.58 -6.06
CA GLU A 125 8.07 14.67 -6.59
C GLU A 125 8.82 16.00 -6.52
N VAL A 126 9.39 16.32 -5.35
CA VAL A 126 10.24 17.51 -5.14
C VAL A 126 11.40 17.60 -6.13
N LEU A 127 12.05 16.48 -6.45
CA LEU A 127 13.14 16.45 -7.42
C LEU A 127 12.67 16.44 -8.88
N SER A 128 11.45 15.95 -9.16
CA SER A 128 10.96 15.76 -10.52
C SER A 128 10.45 17.07 -11.14
N ASP A 129 10.04 18.03 -10.31
CA ASP A 129 9.40 19.25 -10.78
C ASP A 129 10.38 20.19 -11.49
N ASP A 130 11.61 20.41 -10.99
CA ASP A 130 12.58 21.31 -11.65
C ASP A 130 14.05 21.13 -11.19
N ALA A 131 14.42 20.01 -10.54
CA ALA A 131 15.79 19.87 -10.04
C ALA A 131 16.80 19.57 -11.18
N PRO A 132 17.82 20.42 -11.40
CA PRO A 132 18.79 20.16 -12.45
C PRO A 132 19.64 18.92 -12.13
N ILE A 133 19.64 17.95 -13.06
CA ILE A 133 20.47 16.74 -12.96
C ILE A 133 21.80 16.97 -13.67
N ASP A 134 22.89 16.83 -12.92
CA ASP A 134 24.24 16.81 -13.48
C ASP A 134 24.58 15.40 -13.97
N PHE A 135 24.44 15.16 -15.27
CA PHE A 135 24.78 13.86 -15.86
C PHE A 135 26.30 13.61 -15.99
N SER A 136 27.15 14.60 -15.72
CA SER A 136 28.61 14.41 -15.72
C SER A 136 29.11 13.72 -14.45
N ASN A 137 28.40 13.90 -13.33
CA ASN A 137 28.69 13.26 -12.05
C ASN A 137 27.62 12.22 -11.72
N PRO A 138 27.97 10.94 -11.47
CA PRO A 138 26.97 9.95 -11.06
C PRO A 138 26.30 10.29 -9.73
N LEU A 139 27.06 10.79 -8.74
CA LEU A 139 26.55 11.16 -7.43
C LEU A 139 26.10 12.63 -7.43
N GLN A 140 24.81 12.89 -7.16
CA GLN A 140 24.22 14.23 -7.25
C GLN A 140 24.34 14.99 -5.92
N TYR A 141 25.56 15.41 -5.58
CA TYR A 141 25.85 16.08 -4.30
C TYR A 141 24.89 17.24 -3.98
N HIS A 142 24.68 18.16 -4.94
CA HIS A 142 23.82 19.32 -4.72
C HIS A 142 22.38 18.94 -4.34
N LEU A 143 21.84 17.89 -4.97
CA LEU A 143 20.49 17.39 -4.67
C LEU A 143 20.44 16.70 -3.32
N MET A 144 21.49 15.99 -2.94
CA MET A 144 21.61 15.37 -1.61
C MET A 144 21.62 16.43 -0.50
N THR A 145 22.40 17.51 -0.67
CA THR A 145 22.41 18.65 0.25
C THR A 145 21.08 19.39 0.29
N TYR A 146 20.40 19.53 -0.86
CA TYR A 146 19.08 20.14 -0.90
C TYR A 146 18.05 19.31 -0.13
N LEU A 147 18.00 17.99 -0.37
CA LEU A 147 17.07 17.10 0.33
C LEU A 147 17.38 16.94 1.81
N SER A 148 18.65 17.10 2.24
CA SER A 148 19.03 17.00 3.65
C SER A 148 18.41 18.11 4.52
N GLN A 149 18.00 19.22 3.89
CA GLN A 149 17.34 20.37 4.49
C GLN A 149 15.82 20.37 4.25
N TYR A 150 15.28 19.35 3.58
CA TYR A 150 13.83 19.29 3.33
C TYR A 150 13.06 18.90 4.60
N GLY A 151 12.00 19.65 4.92
CA GLY A 151 11.21 19.44 6.13
C GLY A 151 10.37 18.16 6.08
N ILE A 152 10.58 17.25 7.04
CA ILE A 152 9.84 16.00 7.19
C ILE A 152 9.20 15.98 8.58
N SER A 153 7.93 16.33 8.66
CA SER A 153 7.17 16.45 9.92
C SER A 153 7.09 15.20 10.79
N LYS A 154 7.50 14.04 10.27
CA LYS A 154 7.52 12.77 11.00
C LYS A 154 8.84 12.51 11.74
N LEU A 155 9.90 13.28 11.44
CA LEU A 155 11.17 13.15 12.13
C LEU A 155 11.14 13.92 13.46
N PRO A 156 11.83 13.43 14.50
CA PRO A 156 12.06 14.19 15.73
C PRO A 156 12.71 15.55 15.45
N HIS A 157 13.77 15.54 14.62
CA HIS A 157 14.38 16.75 14.09
C HIS A 157 13.86 16.98 12.68
N PHE A 158 13.13 18.09 12.48
CA PHE A 158 12.36 18.40 11.27
C PHE A 158 13.13 18.20 9.95
N HIS A 159 14.47 18.29 9.96
CA HIS A 159 15.34 18.10 8.81
C HIS A 159 16.18 16.81 8.93
N PRO A 160 16.31 16.00 7.85
CA PRO A 160 17.14 14.80 7.84
C PRO A 160 18.59 14.99 8.31
N GLN A 161 19.19 16.14 7.99
CA GLN A 161 20.56 16.43 8.40
C GLN A 161 20.70 16.61 9.92
N ASP A 162 19.70 17.20 10.56
CA ASP A 162 19.71 17.40 12.00
C ASP A 162 19.43 16.09 12.73
N GLU A 163 18.57 15.24 12.17
CA GLU A 163 18.34 13.89 12.67
C GLU A 163 19.62 13.04 12.59
N LEU A 164 20.33 13.09 11.46
CA LEU A 164 21.60 12.38 11.31
C LEU A 164 22.66 12.90 12.29
N LYS A 165 22.75 14.21 12.50
CA LYS A 165 23.65 14.81 13.52
C LYS A 165 23.30 14.35 14.93
N ALA A 166 22.02 14.21 15.26
CA ALA A 166 21.60 13.72 16.57
C ALA A 166 22.02 12.25 16.76
N VAL A 167 21.74 11.39 15.79
CA VAL A 167 22.15 9.97 15.80
C VAL A 167 23.67 9.83 15.93
N LEU A 168 24.46 10.64 15.22
CA LEU A 168 25.91 10.62 15.31
C LEU A 168 26.44 10.86 16.72
N LYS A 169 25.78 11.73 17.51
CA LYS A 169 26.19 12.02 18.89
C LYS A 169 25.96 10.85 19.85
N GLU A 170 24.97 10.01 19.55
CA GLU A 170 24.65 8.83 20.36
C GLU A 170 25.58 7.64 20.05
N GLY A 171 26.21 7.64 18.87
CA GLY A 171 27.09 6.59 18.39
C GLY A 171 26.34 5.50 17.61
N PHE A 172 27.07 4.46 17.18
CA PHE A 172 26.53 3.38 16.35
C PHE A 172 26.62 2.03 17.04
N GLU A 173 25.52 1.29 17.01
CA GLU A 173 25.49 -0.12 17.34
C GLU A 173 24.61 -0.90 16.36
N VAL A 174 24.98 -2.15 16.09
CA VAL A 174 24.13 -3.10 15.37
C VAL A 174 23.53 -4.04 16.39
N LEU A 175 22.22 -3.96 16.53
CA LEU A 175 21.45 -4.79 17.42
C LEU A 175 21.23 -6.18 16.79
N THR A 176 21.32 -7.21 17.62
CA THR A 176 21.05 -8.59 17.21
C THR A 176 19.56 -8.80 17.01
N VAL A 177 19.18 -9.34 15.84
CA VAL A 177 17.80 -9.73 15.53
C VAL A 177 17.40 -10.94 16.36
N LYS A 178 16.31 -10.82 17.12
CA LYS A 178 15.73 -11.90 17.92
C LYS A 178 14.62 -12.61 17.13
N GLU A 179 14.28 -13.82 17.56
CA GLU A 179 13.15 -14.59 16.98
C GLU A 179 11.83 -13.80 17.05
N SER A 180 11.63 -13.02 18.12
CA SER A 180 10.47 -12.14 18.30
C SER A 180 10.36 -11.02 17.26
N ASP A 181 11.46 -10.65 16.63
CA ASP A 181 11.53 -9.58 15.63
C ASP A 181 11.20 -10.10 14.23
N LEU A 182 11.24 -11.42 14.04
CA LEU A 182 10.87 -12.03 12.77
C LEU A 182 9.37 -11.82 12.53
N PRO A 183 8.97 -11.40 11.31
CA PRO A 183 7.56 -11.25 10.99
C PRO A 183 6.85 -12.60 11.15
N VAL A 184 5.97 -12.67 12.15
CA VAL A 184 5.11 -13.82 12.40
C VAL A 184 4.33 -14.08 11.12
N ALA A 185 4.52 -15.26 10.54
CA ALA A 185 3.64 -15.72 9.48
C ALA A 185 2.26 -15.84 10.11
N LYS A 186 1.32 -14.94 9.78
CA LYS A 186 -0.09 -15.16 10.10
C LYS A 186 -0.44 -16.53 9.54
N LYS A 187 -0.66 -17.52 10.42
CA LYS A 187 -1.22 -18.80 9.98
C LYS A 187 -2.53 -18.45 9.28
N LYS A 188 -2.66 -18.84 8.02
CA LYS A 188 -3.95 -18.89 7.34
C LYS A 188 -4.72 -20.07 7.95
N GLU A 189 -5.16 -19.93 9.19
CA GLU A 189 -6.29 -20.73 9.63
C GLU A 189 -7.51 -20.13 8.90
N ASN A 190 -8.27 -20.96 8.21
CA ASN A 190 -9.48 -20.50 7.55
C ASN A 190 -10.42 -20.03 8.66
N PRO A 191 -10.79 -18.74 8.70
CA PRO A 191 -11.64 -18.23 9.75
C PRO A 191 -13.01 -18.93 9.68
N VAL A 192 -13.53 -19.33 10.84
CA VAL A 192 -14.86 -19.92 10.95
C VAL A 192 -15.82 -18.78 11.27
N ILE A 193 -16.73 -18.49 10.35
CA ILE A 193 -17.74 -17.44 10.54
C ILE A 193 -18.97 -18.05 11.21
N ASP A 194 -19.35 -17.51 12.36
CA ASP A 194 -20.62 -17.82 13.00
C ASP A 194 -21.75 -17.08 12.27
N VAL A 195 -22.55 -17.83 11.51
CA VAL A 195 -23.62 -17.28 10.67
C VAL A 195 -24.89 -17.12 11.50
N THR A 196 -25.20 -15.87 11.85
CA THR A 196 -26.37 -15.51 12.67
C THR A 196 -27.51 -14.88 11.88
N TRP A 197 -27.26 -14.54 10.61
CA TRP A 197 -28.27 -14.01 9.68
C TRP A 197 -29.01 -15.14 8.97
N LYS A 198 -30.20 -14.84 8.44
CA LYS A 198 -31.00 -15.78 7.65
C LYS A 198 -30.41 -15.93 6.25
N ASP A 199 -30.56 -17.12 5.67
CA ASP A 199 -30.16 -17.43 4.29
C ASP A 199 -30.86 -16.50 3.30
N PHE A 200 -30.07 -15.87 2.42
CA PHE A 200 -30.55 -14.95 1.39
C PHE A 200 -31.57 -15.60 0.44
N LYS A 201 -31.49 -16.93 0.23
CA LYS A 201 -32.44 -17.69 -0.59
C LYS A 201 -33.89 -17.54 -0.13
N THR A 202 -34.11 -17.25 1.15
CA THR A 202 -35.45 -16.99 1.69
C THR A 202 -36.15 -15.80 1.03
N TRP A 203 -35.39 -14.85 0.48
CA TRP A 203 -35.88 -13.71 -0.27
C TRP A 203 -35.61 -13.82 -1.78
N GLU A 204 -35.12 -14.95 -2.28
CA GLU A 204 -34.98 -15.16 -3.73
C GLU A 204 -36.23 -15.85 -4.30
N THR A 205 -36.98 -16.57 -3.47
CA THR A 205 -38.21 -17.28 -3.86
C THR A 205 -39.45 -16.38 -3.73
N GLY A 206 -39.79 -15.66 -4.79
CA GLY A 206 -41.08 -14.96 -4.88
C GLY A 206 -41.14 -13.97 -6.05
N LYS A 207 -42.30 -13.84 -6.68
CA LYS A 207 -42.56 -12.80 -7.71
C LYS A 207 -42.04 -11.44 -7.21
N SER A 208 -41.39 -10.68 -8.09
CA SER A 208 -40.99 -9.29 -7.84
C SER A 208 -42.12 -8.56 -7.11
N LEU A 209 -41.84 -8.12 -5.88
CA LEU A 209 -42.79 -7.29 -5.14
C LEU A 209 -42.63 -5.88 -5.66
N ASN A 210 -43.69 -5.35 -6.26
CA ASN A 210 -43.71 -3.94 -6.60
C ASN A 210 -43.99 -3.08 -5.36
N PRO A 211 -43.71 -1.76 -5.38
CA PRO A 211 -43.94 -0.86 -4.26
C PRO A 211 -45.40 -0.79 -3.77
N TRP A 212 -46.36 -1.23 -4.59
CA TRP A 212 -47.78 -1.25 -4.25
C TRP A 212 -48.19 -2.50 -3.46
N ASN A 213 -47.28 -3.46 -3.27
CA ASN A 213 -47.55 -4.64 -2.47
C ASN A 213 -47.48 -4.31 -0.97
N PRO A 214 -48.50 -4.61 -0.16
CA PRO A 214 -48.47 -4.34 1.29
C PRO A 214 -47.33 -5.03 2.06
N ARG A 215 -46.66 -6.02 1.47
CA ARG A 215 -45.49 -6.70 2.05
C ARG A 215 -44.16 -6.09 1.62
N TYR A 216 -44.14 -5.08 0.74
CA TYR A 216 -42.92 -4.49 0.20
C TYR A 216 -42.06 -3.86 1.30
N GLU A 217 -42.64 -2.94 2.09
CA GLU A 217 -41.94 -2.25 3.18
C GLU A 217 -41.46 -3.24 4.24
N LYS A 218 -42.33 -4.14 4.67
CA LYS A 218 -41.96 -5.18 5.64
C LYS A 218 -40.78 -6.05 5.17
N ARG A 219 -40.76 -6.43 3.89
CA ARG A 219 -39.65 -7.22 3.33
C ARG A 219 -38.36 -6.41 3.25
N MET A 220 -38.47 -5.12 2.91
CA MET A 220 -37.33 -4.21 2.89
C MET A 220 -36.71 -4.08 4.29
N GLU A 221 -37.54 -3.88 5.32
CA GLU A 221 -37.11 -3.82 6.72
C GLU A 221 -36.43 -5.12 7.16
N GLU A 222 -37.06 -6.28 6.91
CA GLU A 222 -36.48 -7.59 7.23
C GLU A 222 -35.11 -7.82 6.55
N LEU A 223 -34.95 -7.36 5.31
CA LEU A 223 -33.68 -7.44 4.58
C LEU A 223 -32.62 -6.51 5.17
N ILE A 224 -32.98 -5.27 5.53
CA ILE A 224 -32.07 -4.31 6.16
C ILE A 224 -31.60 -4.83 7.52
N GLU A 225 -32.51 -5.36 8.34
CA GLU A 225 -32.18 -6.00 9.62
C GLU A 225 -31.23 -7.19 9.44
N ASN A 226 -31.49 -8.04 8.44
CA ASN A 226 -30.62 -9.17 8.14
C ASN A 226 -29.24 -8.71 7.66
N ASN A 227 -29.18 -7.70 6.80
CA ASN A 227 -27.93 -7.13 6.30
C ASN A 227 -27.10 -6.48 7.42
N GLN A 228 -27.75 -5.93 8.46
CA GLN A 228 -27.03 -5.41 9.62
C GLN A 228 -26.25 -6.51 10.35
N LEU A 229 -26.83 -7.71 10.50
CA LEU A 229 -26.13 -8.87 11.07
C LEU A 229 -24.94 -9.29 10.21
N VAL A 230 -25.12 -9.31 8.88
CA VAL A 230 -24.07 -9.62 7.90
C VAL A 230 -22.91 -8.62 8.01
N LEU A 231 -23.22 -7.32 8.09
CA LEU A 231 -22.22 -6.25 8.19
C LEU A 231 -21.43 -6.32 9.51
N THR A 232 -22.09 -6.64 10.63
CA THR A 232 -21.41 -6.85 11.92
C THR A 232 -20.45 -8.04 11.86
N ALA A 233 -20.86 -9.15 11.26
CA ALA A 233 -19.97 -10.30 11.07
C ALA A 233 -18.82 -9.98 10.10
N PHE A 234 -19.07 -9.21 9.04
CA PHE A 234 -18.05 -8.75 8.10
C PHE A 234 -17.03 -7.82 8.77
N GLU A 235 -17.47 -6.90 9.63
CA GLU A 235 -16.60 -6.03 10.42
C GLU A 235 -15.65 -6.85 11.31
N LYS A 236 -16.20 -7.87 11.99
CA LYS A 236 -15.42 -8.80 12.83
C LYS A 236 -14.40 -9.56 11.99
N TYR A 237 -14.80 -10.11 10.85
CA TYR A 237 -13.89 -10.80 9.93
C TYR A 237 -12.73 -9.91 9.46
N LEU A 238 -13.02 -8.65 9.10
CA LEU A 238 -12.01 -7.71 8.65
C LEU A 238 -11.02 -7.34 9.77
N SER A 239 -11.52 -7.19 11.00
CA SER A 239 -10.74 -6.70 12.14
C SER A 239 -9.98 -7.82 12.86
N GLU A 240 -10.64 -8.93 13.18
CA GLU A 240 -10.06 -10.03 13.96
C GLU A 240 -9.29 -11.02 13.08
N ASP A 241 -9.91 -11.52 12.00
CA ASP A 241 -9.30 -12.57 11.18
C ASP A 241 -8.27 -12.00 10.20
N LEU A 242 -8.60 -10.89 9.52
CA LEU A 242 -7.68 -10.23 8.61
C LEU A 242 -6.72 -9.27 9.32
N GLY A 243 -7.03 -8.83 10.53
CA GLY A 243 -6.20 -7.89 11.30
C GLY A 243 -6.03 -6.54 10.61
N LEU A 244 -7.07 -6.02 9.96
CA LEU A 244 -7.05 -4.71 9.31
C LEU A 244 -7.22 -3.58 10.34
N SER A 245 -6.71 -2.39 10.03
CA SER A 245 -6.87 -1.24 10.92
C SER A 245 -8.31 -0.72 10.91
N LYS A 246 -8.75 -0.13 12.03
CA LYS A 246 -10.11 0.43 12.19
C LYS A 246 -10.55 1.33 11.02
N LYS A 247 -9.68 2.23 10.56
CA LYS A 247 -9.97 3.11 9.40
C LYS A 247 -10.26 2.31 8.12
N VAL A 248 -9.53 1.21 7.89
CA VAL A 248 -9.72 0.37 6.72
C VAL A 248 -10.97 -0.50 6.85
N VAL A 249 -11.22 -1.04 8.05
CA VAL A 249 -12.43 -1.80 8.38
C VAL A 249 -13.66 -0.94 8.12
N ASN A 250 -13.76 0.24 8.74
CA ASN A 250 -14.90 1.15 8.60
C ASN A 250 -15.22 1.46 7.13
N ARG A 251 -14.19 1.78 6.34
CA ARG A 251 -14.37 2.05 4.91
C ARG A 251 -14.92 0.86 4.14
N HIS A 252 -14.46 -0.36 4.42
CA HIS A 252 -14.96 -1.55 3.73
C HIS A 252 -16.40 -1.87 4.13
N VAL A 253 -16.74 -1.74 5.42
CA VAL A 253 -18.10 -1.93 5.93
C VAL A 253 -19.05 -0.89 5.34
N GLU A 254 -18.67 0.39 5.35
CA GLU A 254 -19.48 1.49 4.82
C GLU A 254 -19.75 1.33 3.32
N ASN A 255 -18.71 1.07 2.51
CA ASN A 255 -18.89 0.81 1.07
C ASN A 255 -19.81 -0.39 0.80
N THR A 256 -19.73 -1.42 1.65
CA THR A 256 -20.58 -2.62 1.52
C THR A 256 -22.03 -2.31 1.91
N LEU A 257 -22.24 -1.54 2.98
CA LEU A 257 -23.55 -1.05 3.40
C LEU A 257 -24.25 -0.29 2.26
N PHE A 258 -23.55 0.63 1.60
CA PHE A 258 -24.10 1.36 0.46
C PHE A 258 -24.50 0.43 -0.69
N TYR A 259 -23.72 -0.62 -0.96
CA TYR A 259 -24.08 -1.58 -1.98
C TYR A 259 -25.31 -2.41 -1.59
N ILE A 260 -25.30 -3.04 -0.40
CA ILE A 260 -26.34 -4.01 -0.06
C ILE A 260 -27.66 -3.37 0.39
N ASN A 261 -27.62 -2.18 1.02
CA ASN A 261 -28.82 -1.50 1.49
C ASN A 261 -29.29 -0.42 0.51
N GLU A 262 -28.42 0.54 0.18
CA GLU A 262 -28.83 1.72 -0.61
C GLU A 262 -28.99 1.42 -2.10
N PHE A 263 -28.27 0.44 -2.62
CA PHE A 263 -28.39 0.02 -4.02
C PHE A 263 -29.30 -1.20 -4.16
N LEU A 264 -28.93 -2.37 -3.63
CA LEU A 264 -29.67 -3.61 -3.88
C LEU A 264 -31.07 -3.60 -3.26
N VAL A 265 -31.18 -3.33 -1.95
CA VAL A 265 -32.46 -3.38 -1.25
C VAL A 265 -33.33 -2.20 -1.66
N TYR A 266 -32.84 -0.97 -1.54
CA TYR A 266 -33.67 0.21 -1.77
C TYR A 266 -34.13 0.35 -3.23
N ARG A 267 -33.29 0.02 -4.22
CA ARG A 267 -33.67 0.18 -5.64
C ARG A 267 -34.36 -1.03 -6.25
N PHE A 268 -34.01 -2.23 -5.80
CA PHE A 268 -34.42 -3.47 -6.48
C PHE A 268 -35.05 -4.50 -5.56
N LEU A 269 -35.04 -4.29 -4.24
CA LEU A 269 -35.43 -5.28 -3.23
C LEU A 269 -34.71 -6.62 -3.41
N ARG A 270 -33.41 -6.58 -3.74
CA ARG A 270 -32.54 -7.73 -4.01
C ARG A 270 -31.58 -8.01 -2.87
N THR A 271 -31.02 -9.23 -2.87
CA THR A 271 -29.95 -9.64 -1.95
C THR A 271 -28.60 -9.68 -2.67
N PRO A 272 -27.47 -9.72 -1.94
CA PRO A 272 -26.14 -9.79 -2.56
C PRO A 272 -25.86 -11.06 -3.37
N THR A 273 -26.68 -12.11 -3.23
CA THR A 273 -26.52 -13.38 -3.94
C THR A 273 -27.49 -13.56 -5.10
N SER A 274 -28.42 -12.62 -5.29
CA SER A 274 -29.49 -12.75 -6.27
C SER A 274 -28.99 -12.62 -7.71
N ASP A 275 -28.10 -11.66 -7.97
CA ASP A 275 -27.46 -11.47 -9.28
C ASP A 275 -26.13 -10.73 -9.12
N PHE A 276 -25.02 -11.34 -9.54
CA PHE A 276 -23.71 -10.73 -9.40
C PHE A 276 -23.45 -9.61 -10.42
N SER A 277 -24.19 -9.57 -11.54
CA SER A 277 -24.06 -8.48 -12.51
C SER A 277 -24.53 -7.14 -11.92
N ASP A 278 -25.31 -7.15 -10.82
CA ASP A 278 -25.66 -5.94 -10.07
C ASP A 278 -24.41 -5.17 -9.58
N THR A 279 -23.27 -5.86 -9.44
CA THR A 279 -21.99 -5.18 -9.11
C THR A 279 -21.46 -4.33 -10.26
N ILE A 280 -21.73 -4.70 -11.53
CA ILE A 280 -21.40 -3.87 -12.69
C ILE A 280 -22.20 -2.57 -12.58
N ASP A 281 -23.52 -2.65 -12.55
CA ASP A 281 -24.39 -1.47 -12.53
C ASP A 281 -24.09 -0.55 -11.34
N TYR A 282 -23.79 -1.14 -10.18
CA TYR A 282 -23.38 -0.37 -9.01
C TYR A 282 -22.08 0.41 -9.26
N LEU A 283 -21.03 -0.24 -9.77
CA LEU A 283 -19.70 0.36 -9.91
C LEU A 283 -19.58 1.25 -11.16
N SER A 284 -20.31 0.94 -12.22
CA SER A 284 -20.24 1.63 -13.51
C SER A 284 -21.31 2.69 -13.72
N ASP A 285 -22.33 2.78 -12.88
CA ASP A 285 -23.37 3.81 -13.01
C ASP A 285 -23.74 4.45 -11.67
N PHE A 286 -24.08 3.66 -10.65
CA PHE A 286 -24.52 4.22 -9.37
C PHE A 286 -23.40 4.98 -8.66
N VAL A 287 -22.24 4.37 -8.47
CA VAL A 287 -21.09 4.95 -7.76
C VAL A 287 -20.64 6.26 -8.42
N PRO A 288 -20.36 6.32 -9.74
CA PRO A 288 -19.92 7.55 -10.41
C PRO A 288 -20.95 8.70 -10.34
N ARG A 289 -22.26 8.39 -10.29
CA ARG A 289 -23.32 9.42 -10.36
C ARG A 289 -23.88 9.83 -9.01
N LYS A 290 -23.88 8.92 -8.03
CA LYS A 290 -24.68 9.04 -6.80
C LYS A 290 -23.85 8.99 -5.53
N MET A 291 -22.60 8.53 -5.60
CA MET A 291 -21.66 8.64 -4.48
C MET A 291 -20.73 9.83 -4.74
N TRP A 292 -20.27 10.52 -3.68
CA TRP A 292 -19.24 11.57 -3.77
C TRP A 292 -17.85 10.98 -4.08
N ILE A 293 -17.76 10.25 -5.19
CA ILE A 293 -16.55 9.63 -5.72
C ILE A 293 -16.27 10.28 -7.06
N ASP A 294 -15.18 11.03 -7.10
CA ASP A 294 -14.79 11.91 -8.21
C ASP A 294 -13.51 11.43 -8.93
N SER A 295 -13.02 10.23 -8.59
CA SER A 295 -11.77 9.71 -9.13
C SER A 295 -11.83 8.21 -9.45
N PRO A 296 -11.14 7.73 -10.51
CA PRO A 296 -10.98 6.31 -10.81
C PRO A 296 -10.41 5.51 -9.63
N ALA A 297 -9.47 6.09 -8.90
CA ALA A 297 -8.92 5.50 -7.68
C ALA A 297 -9.99 5.32 -6.58
N GLY A 298 -11.04 6.14 -6.55
CA GLY A 298 -12.20 5.97 -5.68
C GLY A 298 -13.03 4.74 -6.04
N ILE A 299 -13.34 4.54 -7.32
CA ILE A 299 -14.07 3.37 -7.80
C ILE A 299 -13.32 2.08 -7.51
N GLN A 300 -12.01 2.06 -7.76
CA GLN A 300 -11.15 0.92 -7.42
C GLN A 300 -11.21 0.58 -5.92
N ARG A 301 -11.31 1.58 -5.03
CA ARG A 301 -11.46 1.36 -3.59
C ARG A 301 -12.81 0.74 -3.23
N VAL A 302 -13.90 1.13 -3.89
CA VAL A 302 -15.21 0.52 -3.69
C VAL A 302 -15.20 -0.93 -4.20
N GLY A 303 -14.70 -1.18 -5.41
CA GLY A 303 -14.58 -2.54 -5.95
C GLY A 303 -13.69 -3.46 -5.08
N ALA A 304 -12.61 -2.93 -4.50
CA ALA A 304 -11.80 -3.68 -3.53
C ALA A 304 -12.56 -4.02 -2.24
N SER A 305 -13.52 -3.19 -1.83
CA SER A 305 -14.40 -3.45 -0.68
C SER A 305 -15.38 -4.57 -0.99
N LEU A 306 -16.02 -4.53 -2.16
CA LEU A 306 -16.93 -5.59 -2.59
C LEU A 306 -16.22 -6.94 -2.77
N LYS A 307 -15.01 -6.96 -3.33
CA LYS A 307 -14.22 -8.20 -3.43
C LYS A 307 -13.99 -8.85 -2.06
N LYS A 308 -13.69 -8.03 -1.02
CA LYS A 308 -13.53 -8.52 0.35
C LYS A 308 -14.83 -9.02 0.96
N PHE A 309 -15.94 -8.37 0.63
CA PHE A 309 -17.26 -8.80 1.08
C PHE A 309 -17.64 -10.16 0.48
N PHE A 310 -17.41 -10.37 -0.82
CA PHE A 310 -17.65 -11.69 -1.43
C PHE A 310 -16.65 -12.75 -0.94
N ASP A 311 -15.39 -12.40 -0.66
CA ASP A 311 -14.47 -13.30 0.04
C ASP A 311 -15.05 -13.74 1.39
N PHE A 312 -15.60 -12.80 2.17
CA PHE A 312 -16.26 -13.10 3.43
C PHE A 312 -17.47 -14.02 3.27
N LEU A 313 -18.35 -13.76 2.29
CA LEU A 313 -19.51 -14.62 2.01
C LEU A 313 -19.09 -16.05 1.64
N HIS A 314 -17.97 -16.20 0.92
CA HIS A 314 -17.44 -17.52 0.59
C HIS A 314 -16.89 -18.24 1.83
N VAL A 315 -16.12 -17.55 2.67
CA VAL A 315 -15.63 -18.10 3.95
C VAL A 315 -16.81 -18.50 4.86
N ALA A 316 -17.89 -17.72 4.85
CA ALA A 316 -19.12 -18.03 5.58
C ALA A 316 -19.97 -19.15 4.94
N ASN A 317 -19.51 -19.76 3.84
CA ASN A 317 -20.22 -20.78 3.06
C ASN A 317 -21.58 -20.32 2.50
N VAL A 318 -21.77 -19.01 2.32
CA VAL A 318 -22.98 -18.44 1.69
C VAL A 318 -22.93 -18.61 0.16
N ILE A 319 -21.73 -18.52 -0.42
CA ILE A 319 -21.50 -18.72 -1.85
C ILE A 319 -20.38 -19.74 -2.09
N ASP A 320 -20.49 -20.48 -3.19
CA ASP A 320 -19.44 -21.42 -3.60
C ASP A 320 -18.26 -20.73 -4.31
N GLN A 321 -17.23 -21.51 -4.63
CA GLN A 321 -16.01 -21.02 -5.27
C GLN A 321 -16.27 -20.50 -6.71
N LYS A 322 -17.26 -21.04 -7.42
CA LYS A 322 -17.63 -20.58 -8.76
C LYS A 322 -18.32 -19.22 -8.66
N GLN A 323 -19.29 -19.09 -7.76
CA GLN A 323 -20.00 -17.85 -7.47
C GLN A 323 -19.03 -16.74 -7.02
N LEU A 324 -18.05 -17.06 -6.16
CA LEU A 324 -17.00 -16.11 -5.77
C LEU A 324 -16.19 -15.63 -6.98
N LYS A 325 -15.86 -16.53 -7.91
CA LYS A 325 -15.13 -16.19 -9.12
C LYS A 325 -15.96 -15.27 -10.01
N ASP A 326 -17.22 -15.65 -10.26
CA ASP A 326 -18.16 -14.88 -11.08
C ASP A 326 -18.31 -13.45 -10.51
N ALA A 327 -18.59 -13.31 -9.20
CA ALA A 327 -18.70 -12.00 -8.55
C ALA A 327 -17.42 -11.14 -8.69
N LYS A 328 -16.22 -11.75 -8.62
CA LYS A 328 -14.95 -11.02 -8.78
C LYS A 328 -14.70 -10.55 -10.21
N GLU A 329 -15.17 -11.30 -11.21
CA GLU A 329 -15.10 -10.95 -12.62
C GLU A 329 -16.05 -9.79 -12.92
N GLU A 330 -17.32 -9.88 -12.48
CA GLU A 330 -18.31 -8.80 -12.61
C GLU A 330 -17.83 -7.49 -11.95
N ILE A 331 -17.27 -7.57 -10.74
CA ILE A 331 -16.67 -6.39 -10.08
C ILE A 331 -15.51 -5.82 -10.90
N ALA A 332 -14.68 -6.66 -11.53
CA ALA A 332 -13.56 -6.18 -12.33
C ALA A 332 -14.06 -5.39 -13.55
N VAL A 333 -15.08 -5.89 -14.23
CA VAL A 333 -15.76 -5.21 -15.34
C VAL A 333 -16.38 -3.90 -14.87
N GLY A 334 -17.13 -3.92 -13.76
CA GLY A 334 -17.74 -2.71 -13.19
C GLY A 334 -16.72 -1.63 -12.82
N VAL A 335 -15.58 -2.02 -12.22
CA VAL A 335 -14.48 -1.07 -11.90
C VAL A 335 -13.90 -0.45 -13.17
N GLU A 336 -13.68 -1.24 -14.21
CA GLU A 336 -13.14 -0.75 -15.48
C GLU A 336 -14.09 0.26 -16.13
N LEU A 337 -15.36 -0.12 -16.30
CA LEU A 337 -16.37 0.73 -16.91
C LEU A 337 -16.60 2.02 -16.12
N GLY A 338 -16.71 1.93 -14.79
CA GLY A 338 -16.88 3.11 -13.95
C GLY A 338 -15.67 4.05 -13.98
N SER A 339 -14.45 3.49 -13.96
CA SER A 339 -13.22 4.28 -14.05
C SER A 339 -13.18 5.06 -15.37
N ASN A 340 -13.49 4.39 -16.49
CA ASN A 340 -13.55 5.01 -17.80
C ASN A 340 -14.62 6.11 -17.87
N GLN A 341 -15.79 5.90 -17.24
CA GLN A 341 -16.84 6.91 -17.20
C GLN A 341 -16.37 8.20 -16.52
N LEU A 342 -15.73 8.09 -15.34
CA LEU A 342 -15.22 9.27 -14.63
C LEU A 342 -14.15 10.00 -15.44
N GLU A 343 -13.23 9.26 -16.05
CA GLU A 343 -12.21 9.82 -16.94
C GLU A 343 -12.87 10.61 -18.07
N MET A 344 -13.83 10.02 -18.80
CA MET A 344 -14.54 10.71 -19.90
C MET A 344 -15.30 11.97 -19.44
N THR A 345 -15.93 11.95 -18.27
CA THR A 345 -16.67 13.11 -17.76
C THR A 345 -15.78 14.25 -17.25
N SER A 346 -14.51 13.96 -16.92
CA SER A 346 -13.54 14.96 -16.45
C SER A 346 -12.97 15.85 -17.57
N TRP A 347 -13.15 15.48 -18.85
CA TRP A 347 -12.71 16.25 -20.02
C TRP A 347 -13.76 17.24 -20.57
N ASN A 348 -14.95 17.30 -19.98
CA ASN A 348 -16.07 18.08 -20.50
C ASN A 348 -16.40 19.36 -19.69
N TRP A 349 -15.40 19.94 -19.00
CA TRP A 349 -15.55 21.18 -18.23
C TRP A 349 -14.47 22.19 -18.57
#